data_AF-A0A919ZG00-F1
#
_entry.id   AF-A0A919ZG00-F1
#
_cell.length_a   1.000
_cell.length_b   1.000
_cell.length_c   1.000
_cell.angle_alpha   90.00
_cell.angle_beta   90.00
_cell.angle_gamma   90.00
#
_symmetry.space_group_name_H-M   'P 1'
#
loop_
_entity.id
_entity.type
_entity.pdbx_description
1 polymer ?
#
loop_
_entity_poly.entity_id
_entity_poly.type
_entity_poly.pdbx_seq_one_letter_code
_entity_poly.pdbx_strand_id
1 'polypeptide(L)'
;MGIMVTGRYGQSIGLGSSLVRSALKFAPWELAHFTIWHMVLPSDYPESLIYSLLAVVYVLVLIYLISPLWSKNKQTVYDLIAGTVIRYKN
;
A
#
# COMPACT_ATOMS: atom_id res chain seq x y z
N MET A 1 -17.84 16.25 -11.64
CA MET A 1 -17.31 16.31 -10.26
C MET A 1 -17.01 14.92 -9.70
N GLY A 2 -15.73 14.59 -9.53
CA GLY A 2 -15.30 13.32 -8.92
C GLY A 2 -13.80 13.23 -8.67
N ILE A 3 -13.39 12.29 -7.82
CA ILE A 3 -12.00 11.95 -7.57
C ILE A 3 -11.53 10.99 -8.67
N MET A 4 -10.46 11.36 -9.38
CA MET A 4 -9.88 10.53 -10.44
C MET A 4 -8.42 10.26 -10.13
N VAL A 5 -7.97 9.04 -10.43
CA VAL A 5 -6.56 8.68 -10.40
C VAL A 5 -6.01 8.88 -11.82
N THR A 6 -4.93 9.64 -11.95
CA THR A 6 -4.28 9.95 -13.23
C THR A 6 -2.79 9.64 -13.14
N GLY A 7 -2.11 9.55 -14.29
CA GLY A 7 -0.64 9.61 -14.32
C GLY A 7 -0.12 10.97 -13.85
N ARG A 8 1.19 11.06 -13.57
CA ARG A 8 1.84 12.32 -13.16
C ARG A 8 1.63 13.48 -14.14
N TYR A 9 1.53 13.18 -15.44
CA TYR A 9 1.32 14.19 -16.49
C TYR A 9 -0.15 14.36 -16.88
N GLY A 10 -1.09 13.81 -16.09
CA GLY A 10 -2.53 13.95 -16.32
C GLY A 10 -3.14 12.96 -17.33
N GLN A 11 -2.34 12.04 -17.86
CA GLN A 11 -2.83 10.97 -18.75
C GLN A 11 -3.60 9.88 -17.98
N SER A 12 -4.40 9.09 -18.71
CA SER A 12 -5.02 7.88 -18.18
C SER A 12 -3.96 6.88 -17.73
N ILE A 13 -4.24 6.15 -16.66
CA ILE A 13 -3.33 5.13 -16.13
C ILE A 13 -3.40 3.89 -17.02
N GLY A 14 -2.25 3.32 -17.37
CA GLY A 14 -2.20 2.02 -18.03
C GLY A 14 -2.53 0.87 -17.07
N LEU A 15 -2.98 -0.26 -17.60
CA LEU A 15 -3.36 -1.45 -16.81
C LEU A 15 -2.26 -1.89 -15.85
N GLY A 16 -1.01 -1.94 -16.31
CA GLY A 16 0.13 -2.37 -15.47
C GLY A 16 0.34 -1.48 -14.24
N SER A 17 0.29 -0.16 -14.39
CA SER A 17 0.41 0.78 -13.27
C SER A 17 -0.76 0.64 -12.29
N SER A 18 -1.97 0.39 -12.79
CA SER A 18 -3.13 0.12 -11.94
C SER A 18 -2.98 -1.19 -11.16
N LEU A 19 -2.44 -2.25 -11.78
CA LEU A 19 -2.22 -3.53 -11.12
C LEU A 19 -1.13 -3.43 -10.05
N VAL A 20 0.00 -2.78 -10.35
CA VAL A 20 1.08 -2.54 -9.38
C VAL A 20 0.56 -1.74 -8.19
N ARG A 21 -0.21 -0.69 -8.43
CA ARG A 21 -0.84 0.11 -7.38
C ARG A 21 -1.73 -0.74 -6.47
N SER A 22 -2.56 -1.60 -7.06
CA SER A 22 -3.42 -2.51 -6.30
C SER A 22 -2.61 -3.51 -5.49
N ALA A 23 -1.63 -4.19 -6.11
CA ALA A 23 -0.78 -5.17 -5.44
C ALA A 23 -0.05 -4.55 -4.22
N LEU A 24 0.55 -3.38 -4.40
CA LEU A 24 1.22 -2.66 -3.31
C LEU A 24 0.25 -2.27 -2.19
N LYS A 25 -0.96 -1.84 -2.54
CA LYS A 25 -1.99 -1.51 -1.55
C LYS A 25 -2.45 -2.75 -0.76
N PHE A 26 -2.47 -3.92 -1.38
CA PHE A 26 -2.86 -5.18 -0.73
C PHE A 26 -1.72 -5.82 0.08
N ALA A 27 -0.46 -5.50 -0.18
CA ALA A 27 0.67 -6.16 0.47
C ALA A 27 0.65 -6.10 2.02
N PRO A 28 0.38 -4.95 2.68
CA PRO A 28 0.28 -4.94 4.15
C PRO A 28 -0.89 -5.77 4.67
N TRP A 29 -2.01 -5.78 3.94
CA TRP A 29 -3.19 -6.56 4.30
C TRP A 29 -2.91 -8.06 4.20
N GLU A 30 -2.29 -8.52 3.11
CA GLU A 30 -1.95 -9.93 2.91
C GLU A 30 -0.93 -10.41 3.95
N LEU A 31 0.10 -9.60 4.22
CA LEU A 31 1.10 -9.90 5.23
C LEU A 31 0.50 -9.96 6.64
N ALA A 32 -0.46 -9.08 6.95
CA ALA A 32 -1.18 -9.14 8.23
C ALA A 32 -1.92 -10.46 8.39
N HIS A 33 -2.66 -10.90 7.36
CA HIS A 33 -3.38 -12.18 7.39
C HIS A 33 -2.41 -13.33 7.58
N PHE A 34 -1.31 -13.37 6.83
CA PHE A 34 -0.26 -14.37 7.00
C PHE A 34 0.19 -14.45 8.46
N THR A 35 0.56 -13.32 9.08
CA THR A 35 1.02 -13.32 10.48
C THR A 35 -0.05 -13.77 11.46
N ILE A 36 -1.30 -13.31 11.33
CA ILE A 36 -2.38 -13.64 12.26
C ILE A 36 -2.76 -15.13 12.17
N TRP A 37 -2.85 -15.70 10.96
CA TRP A 37 -3.15 -17.11 10.80
C TRP A 37 -2.06 -17.99 11.44
N HIS A 38 -0.79 -17.62 11.29
CA HIS A 38 0.33 -18.32 11.91
C HIS A 38 0.46 -18.09 13.43
N MET A 39 -0.27 -17.14 14.01
CA MET A 39 -0.41 -17.00 15.47
C MET A 39 -1.54 -17.85 16.04
N VAL A 40 -2.62 -18.06 15.26
CA VAL A 40 -3.81 -18.80 15.71
C VAL A 40 -3.70 -20.30 15.45
N LEU A 41 -3.10 -20.68 14.33
CA LEU A 41 -2.91 -22.08 13.93
C LEU A 41 -1.51 -22.57 14.30
N PRO A 42 -1.32 -23.89 14.50
CA PRO A 42 0.00 -24.47 14.66
C PRO A 42 0.90 -24.06 13.49
N SER A 43 2.05 -23.51 13.80
CA SER A 43 2.98 -22.93 12.84
C SER A 43 4.39 -23.40 13.14
N ASP A 44 5.11 -23.84 12.10
CA ASP A 44 6.52 -24.25 12.21
C ASP A 44 7.47 -23.04 12.25
N TYR A 45 6.96 -21.83 12.01
CA TYR A 45 7.76 -20.61 12.05
C TYR A 45 8.03 -20.15 13.48
N PRO A 46 9.24 -19.61 13.74
CA PRO A 46 9.56 -19.06 15.05
C PRO A 46 8.68 -17.84 15.36
N GLU A 47 8.20 -17.76 16.60
CA GLU A 47 7.33 -16.66 17.07
C GLU A 47 7.96 -15.29 16.84
N SER A 48 9.27 -15.15 17.08
CA SER A 48 10.01 -13.90 16.87
C SER A 48 9.91 -13.39 15.43
N LEU A 49 9.93 -14.30 14.45
CA LEU A 49 9.74 -13.95 13.04
C LEU A 49 8.33 -13.43 12.80
N ILE A 50 7.31 -14.13 13.29
CA ILE A 50 5.90 -13.74 13.12
C ILE A 50 5.62 -12.37 13.76
N TYR A 51 6.09 -12.13 14.99
CA TYR A 51 5.95 -10.82 15.64
C TYR A 51 6.73 -9.72 14.93
N SER A 52 7.93 -10.02 14.41
CA SER A 52 8.70 -9.04 13.62
C SER A 52 8.00 -8.65 12.32
N LEU A 53 7.40 -9.61 11.62
CA LEU A 53 6.60 -9.35 10.41
C LEU A 53 5.36 -8.52 10.75
N LEU A 54 4.70 -8.80 11.87
CA LEU A 54 3.56 -8.01 12.32
C LEU A 54 3.98 -6.55 12.63
N ALA A 55 5.14 -6.34 13.25
CA ALA A 55 5.68 -5.00 13.45
C ALA A 55 5.94 -4.28 12.12
N VAL A 56 6.47 -4.99 11.11
CA VAL A 56 6.66 -4.46 9.75
C VAL A 56 5.33 -4.04 9.12
N VAL A 57 4.26 -4.84 9.29
CA VAL A 57 2.91 -4.48 8.81
C VAL A 57 2.47 -3.14 9.38
N TYR A 58 2.60 -2.94 10.70
CA TYR A 58 2.22 -1.67 11.32
C TYR A 58 3.05 -0.48 10.82
N VAL A 59 4.36 -0.67 10.63
CA VAL A 59 5.23 0.35 10.04
C VAL A 59 4.79 0.68 8.62
N LEU A 60 4.47 -0.31 7.79
CA LEU A 60 3.97 -0.10 6.43
C LEU A 60 2.64 0.67 6.41
N VAL A 61 1.71 0.33 7.30
CA VAL A 61 0.44 1.04 7.45
C VAL A 61 0.67 2.51 7.83
N LEU A 62 1.57 2.78 8.78
CA LEU A 62 1.92 4.15 9.17
C LEU A 62 2.56 4.93 8.02
N ILE A 63 3.47 4.31 7.27
CA ILE A 63 4.09 4.92 6.08
C ILE A 63 3.00 5.26 5.05
N TYR A 64 2.05 4.36 4.81
CA TYR A 64 0.96 4.60 3.85
C TYR A 64 0.02 5.72 4.31
N LEU A 65 -0.22 5.84 5.61
CA LEU A 65 -1.06 6.89 6.19
C LEU A 65 -0.38 8.27 6.16
N ILE A 66 0.92 8.34 6.45
CA ILE A 66 1.67 9.60 6.58
C ILE A 66 2.16 10.10 5.21
N SER A 67 2.42 9.20 4.25
CA SER A 67 3.02 9.58 2.96
C SER A 67 2.28 10.65 2.16
N PRO A 68 0.92 10.70 2.11
CA PRO A 68 0.20 11.79 1.45
C PRO A 68 0.41 13.15 2.12
N LEU A 69 0.75 13.19 3.41
CA LEU A 69 0.94 14.44 4.13
C LEU A 69 2.31 15.07 3.82
N TRP A 70 3.31 14.24 3.50
CA TRP A 70 4.67 14.70 3.20
C TRP A 70 4.92 14.89 1.70
N SER A 71 4.20 14.16 0.85
CA SER A 71 4.42 14.18 -0.60
C SER A 71 3.98 15.51 -1.23
N LYS A 72 4.83 16.10 -2.10
CA LYS A 72 4.53 17.33 -2.86
C LYS A 72 3.20 17.28 -3.63
N ASN A 73 2.81 16.09 -4.07
CA ASN A 73 1.58 15.86 -4.83
C ASN A 73 0.49 15.15 -4.01
N LYS A 74 0.63 15.09 -2.68
CA LYS A 74 -0.25 14.36 -1.76
C LYS A 74 -0.45 12.88 -2.14
N GLN A 75 0.61 12.25 -2.64
CA GLN A 75 0.61 10.85 -3.05
C GLN A 75 1.00 9.94 -1.91
N THR A 76 0.36 8.77 -1.83
CA THR A 76 0.86 7.68 -0.98
C THR A 76 2.15 7.09 -1.56
N VAL A 77 2.87 6.30 -0.77
CA VAL A 77 4.07 5.58 -1.26
C VAL A 77 3.73 4.65 -2.43
N TYR A 78 2.60 3.94 -2.38
CA TYR A 78 2.21 3.06 -3.48
C TYR A 78 1.82 3.84 -4.74
N ASP A 79 1.20 5.02 -4.59
CA ASP A 79 0.91 5.90 -5.73
C ASP A 79 2.19 6.47 -6.35
N LEU A 80 3.19 6.79 -5.51
CA LEU A 80 4.50 7.28 -5.94
C LEU A 80 5.23 6.22 -6.78
N ILE A 81 5.25 4.97 -6.31
CA ILE A 81 5.87 3.81 -6.99
C ILE A 81 5.13 3.50 -8.29
N ALA A 82 3.79 3.52 -8.26
CA ALA A 82 2.97 3.28 -9.45
C ALA A 82 2.98 4.46 -10.45
N GLY A 83 3.56 5.61 -10.09
CA GLY A 83 3.58 6.81 -10.93
C GLY A 83 2.20 7.48 -11.09
N THR A 84 1.32 7.27 -10.11
CA THR A 84 -0.08 7.75 -10.13
C THR A 84 -0.30 8.90 -9.16
N VAL A 85 -1.33 9.71 -9.42
CA VAL A 85 -1.72 10.86 -8.61
C VAL A 85 -3.23 10.90 -8.52
N ILE A 86 -3.75 11.28 -7.36
CA ILE A 86 -5.17 11.53 -7.18
C ILE A 86 -5.44 13.01 -7.46
N ARG A 87 -6.35 13.30 -8.39
CA ARG A 87 -6.75 14.65 -8.78
C ARG A 87 -8.27 14.78 -8.73
N TYR A 88 -8.75 16.00 -8.49
CA TYR A 88 -10.17 16.32 -8.57
C TYR A 88 -10.52 16.72 -10.01
N LYS A 89 -11.51 16.06 -10.62
CA LYS A 89 -12.06 16.43 -11.91
C LYS A 89 -13.30 17.28 -11.68
N ASN A 90 -13.22 18.57 -12.02
CA ASN A 90 -14.37 19.48 -12.06
C ASN A 90 -15.37 18.97 -13.09
#